data_AF-A0AAJ4MHU6-F1
#
_entry.id   AF-A0AAJ4MHU6-F1
#
_cell.length_a   1.000
_cell.length_b   1.000
_cell.length_c   1.000
_cell.angle_alpha   90.00
_cell.angle_beta   90.00
_cell.angle_gamma   90.00
#
_symmetry.space_group_name_H-M   'P 1'
#
loop_
_entity.id
_entity.type
_entity.pdbx_description
1 polymer ?
#
loop_
_entity_poly.entity_id
_entity_poly.type
_entity_poly.pdbx_seq_one_letter_code
_entity_poly.pdbx_strand_id
1 'polypeptide(L)'
;MIDITAECKQEIDIIKRELPNETKVKIYIMDYTKFIYCYSENHKSLTILSRSGKVETGGWIHGVTKIMNMKLIDVLMKSYSNGTIIVTEKPDNYPKVANCTY
;
A
#
# COMPACT_ATOMS: atom_id res chain seq x y z
N MET A 1 0.12 3.88 15.04
CA MET A 1 0.33 2.74 14.13
C MET A 1 1.24 1.74 14.81
N ILE A 2 0.90 0.46 14.76
CA ILE A 2 1.62 -0.63 15.40
C ILE A 2 2.07 -1.59 14.29
N ASP A 3 3.34 -1.98 14.29
CA ASP A 3 3.87 -3.05 13.43
C ASP A 3 3.51 -4.40 14.06
N ILE A 4 2.72 -5.20 13.35
CA ILE A 4 2.26 -6.52 13.79
C ILE A 4 2.77 -7.63 12.85
N THR A 5 3.86 -7.37 12.13
CA THR A 5 4.41 -8.29 11.14
C THR A 5 4.80 -9.63 11.76
N ALA A 6 5.27 -9.63 13.02
CA ALA A 6 5.72 -10.85 13.71
C ALA A 6 4.56 -11.77 14.12
N GLU A 7 3.38 -11.21 14.36
CA GLU A 7 2.16 -11.89 14.78
C GLU A 7 1.40 -12.48 13.58
N CYS A 8 1.62 -11.94 12.37
CA CYS A 8 0.92 -12.34 11.14
C CYS A 8 1.68 -13.35 10.27
N LYS A 9 2.54 -14.21 10.85
CA LYS A 9 3.38 -15.16 10.08
C LYS A 9 2.62 -16.00 9.06
N GLN A 10 1.51 -16.63 9.47
CA GLN A 10 0.70 -17.47 8.57
C GLN A 10 0.14 -16.69 7.37
N GLU A 11 -0.32 -15.47 7.60
CA GLU A 11 -0.85 -14.60 6.55
C GLU A 11 0.26 -14.15 5.59
N ILE A 12 1.43 -13.81 6.13
CA ILE A 12 2.62 -13.48 5.34
C ILE A 12 3.02 -14.66 4.46
N ASP A 13 2.99 -15.89 4.99
CA ASP A 13 3.33 -17.09 4.22
C ASP A 13 2.35 -17.32 3.06
N ILE A 14 1.04 -17.09 3.28
CA ILE A 14 0.04 -17.15 2.21
C ILE A 14 0.30 -16.07 1.15
N ILE A 15 0.51 -14.83 1.56
CA ILE A 15 0.79 -13.72 0.64
C ILE A 15 2.05 -13.99 -0.18
N LYS A 16 3.11 -14.51 0.45
CA LYS A 16 4.37 -14.81 -0.21
C LYS A 16 4.29 -15.95 -1.21
N ARG A 17 3.32 -16.88 -1.10
CA ARG A 17 3.12 -17.93 -2.12
C ARG A 17 2.66 -17.37 -3.46
N GLU A 18 1.91 -16.27 -3.41
CA GLU A 18 1.34 -15.60 -4.59
C GLU A 18 2.24 -14.48 -5.14
N LEU A 19 3.35 -14.17 -4.45
CA LEU A 19 4.26 -13.09 -4.79
C LEU A 19 5.66 -13.62 -5.14
N PRO A 20 6.46 -12.86 -5.91
CA PRO A 20 7.86 -13.21 -6.17
C PRO A 20 8.64 -13.38 -4.86
N ASN A 21 9.56 -14.35 -4.81
CA ASN A 21 10.31 -14.74 -3.61
C ASN A 21 11.05 -13.58 -2.89
N GLU A 22 11.43 -12.54 -3.62
CA GLU A 22 12.16 -11.39 -3.07
C GLU A 22 11.26 -10.36 -2.37
N THR A 23 9.94 -10.57 -2.42
CA THR A 23 8.97 -9.62 -1.86
C THR A 23 8.98 -9.69 -0.33
N LYS A 24 9.31 -8.55 0.29
CA LYS A 24 9.18 -8.34 1.73
C LYS A 24 7.76 -7.89 2.02
N VAL A 25 7.21 -8.37 3.13
CA VAL A 25 5.85 -8.05 3.58
C VAL A 25 5.96 -7.46 4.98
N LYS A 26 5.31 -6.32 5.20
CA LYS A 26 5.09 -5.74 6.53
C LYS A 26 3.61 -5.48 6.75
N ILE A 27 3.15 -5.75 7.96
CA ILE A 27 1.73 -5.59 8.32
C ILE A 27 1.63 -4.63 9.48
N TYR A 28 0.80 -3.60 9.32
CA TYR A 28 0.54 -2.60 10.34
C TYR A 28 -0.93 -2.52 10.67
N ILE A 29 -1.23 -2.13 11.91
CA ILE A 29 -2.58 -1.73 12.33
C ILE A 29 -2.55 -0.30 12.85
N MET A 30 -3.58 0.46 12.48
CA MET A 30 -3.91 1.76 13.06
C MET A 30 -5.42 1.82 13.20
N ASP A 31 -5.89 1.96 14.45
CA ASP A 31 -7.31 1.94 14.81
C ASP A 31 -8.01 0.68 14.27
N TYR A 32 -8.94 0.85 13.32
CA TYR A 32 -9.68 -0.24 12.68
C TYR A 32 -9.20 -0.55 11.25
N THR A 33 -8.05 0.01 10.87
CA THR A 33 -7.46 -0.13 9.55
C THR A 33 -6.20 -0.98 9.62
N LYS A 34 -6.14 -2.00 8.75
CA LYS A 34 -4.99 -2.85 8.54
C LYS A 34 -4.29 -2.45 7.24
N PHE A 35 -2.98 -2.41 7.28
CA PHE A 35 -2.11 -2.08 6.17
C PHE A 35 -1.20 -3.25 5.89
N ILE A 36 -1.17 -3.72 4.66
CA ILE A 36 -0.30 -4.80 4.19
C ILE A 36 0.60 -4.19 3.13
N TYR A 37 1.86 -3.97 3.48
CA TYR A 37 2.86 -3.38 2.61
C TYR A 37 3.76 -4.47 2.04
N CYS A 38 3.69 -4.64 0.72
CA CYS A 38 4.52 -5.54 -0.04
C CYS A 38 5.55 -4.73 -0.83
N TYR A 39 6.83 -5.05 -0.69
CA TYR A 39 7.88 -4.33 -1.38
C TYR A 39 9.06 -5.20 -1.78
N SER A 40 9.59 -4.92 -2.96
CA SER A 40 10.85 -5.42 -3.50
C SER A 40 11.64 -4.24 -4.06
N GLU A 41 12.76 -4.51 -4.73
CA GLU A 41 13.57 -3.47 -5.39
C GLU A 41 12.77 -2.72 -6.47
N ASN A 42 11.92 -3.44 -7.22
CA ASN A 42 11.24 -2.92 -8.41
C ASN A 42 9.72 -2.76 -8.25
N HIS A 43 9.17 -3.11 -7.09
CA HIS A 43 7.73 -3.08 -6.91
C HIS A 43 7.37 -2.73 -5.47
N LYS A 44 6.47 -1.75 -5.31
CA LYS A 44 5.86 -1.40 -4.02
C LYS A 44 4.35 -1.38 -4.18
N SER A 45 3.68 -2.10 -3.29
CA SER A 45 2.23 -2.10 -3.17
C SER A 45 1.79 -2.07 -1.72
N LEU A 46 0.69 -1.38 -1.46
CA LEU A 46 0.08 -1.24 -0.16
C LEU A 46 -1.41 -1.57 -0.27
N THR A 47 -1.83 -2.62 0.42
CA THR A 47 -3.24 -2.97 0.57
C THR A 47 -3.75 -2.46 1.90
N ILE A 48 -4.85 -1.72 1.87
CA ILE A 48 -5.47 -1.08 3.02
C ILE A 48 -6.86 -1.69 3.19
N LEU A 49 -7.08 -2.27 4.36
CA LEU A 49 -8.32 -2.96 4.72
C LEU A 49 -8.93 -2.26 5.92
N SER A 50 -10.14 -1.73 5.78
CA SER A 50 -10.91 -1.19 6.91
C SER A 50 -11.97 -2.18 7.36
N ARG A 51 -12.04 -2.48 8.67
CA ARG A 51 -13.10 -3.33 9.23
C ARG A 51 -14.51 -2.73 9.08
N SER A 52 -14.62 -1.41 8.94
CA SER A 52 -15.92 -0.73 8.75
C SER A 52 -16.37 -0.71 7.29
N GLY A 53 -15.61 -1.29 6.35
CA GLY A 53 -15.89 -1.24 4.91
C GLY A 53 -15.63 0.12 4.27
N LYS A 54 -15.20 1.13 5.04
CA LYS A 54 -14.79 2.44 4.55
C LYS A 54 -13.42 2.78 5.12
N VAL A 55 -12.44 2.99 4.24
CA VAL A 55 -11.16 3.57 4.65
C VAL A 55 -11.34 5.08 4.73
N GLU A 56 -11.15 5.66 5.91
CA GLU A 56 -11.20 7.11 6.08
C GLU A 56 -10.09 7.78 5.27
N THR A 57 -10.35 8.99 4.77
CA THR A 57 -9.42 9.71 3.90
C THR A 57 -8.02 9.86 4.51
N GLY A 58 -7.94 10.03 5.84
CA GLY A 58 -6.66 10.11 6.55
C GLY A 58 -5.87 8.79 6.57
N GLY A 59 -6.56 7.64 6.58
CA GLY A 59 -5.94 6.33 6.69
C GLY A 59 -5.08 5.99 5.46
N TRP A 60 -5.60 6.23 4.26
CA TRP A 60 -4.84 5.92 3.04
C TRP A 60 -3.72 6.92 2.77
N ILE A 61 -3.91 8.22 3.07
CA ILE A 61 -2.84 9.23 2.96
C ILE A 61 -1.67 8.87 3.89
N HIS A 62 -1.99 8.45 5.13
CA HIS A 62 -0.99 7.99 6.07
C HIS A 62 -0.23 6.76 5.53
N GLY A 63 -0.96 5.78 4.98
CA GLY A 63 -0.35 4.61 4.34
C GLY A 63 0.66 4.96 3.26
N VAL A 64 0.32 5.86 2.34
CA VAL A 64 1.22 6.27 1.25
C VAL A 64 2.44 7.02 1.77
N THR A 65 2.22 8.00 2.64
CA THR A 65 3.30 8.92 3.05
C THR A 65 4.21 8.35 4.13
N LYS A 66 3.68 7.50 5.04
CA LYS A 66 4.43 6.95 6.18
C LYS A 66 4.87 5.51 5.99
N ILE A 67 4.09 4.68 5.30
CA ILE A 67 4.43 3.26 5.10
C ILE A 67 5.23 3.08 3.80
N MET A 68 4.69 3.56 2.68
CA MET A 68 5.41 3.46 1.39
C MET A 68 6.53 4.49 1.25
N ASN A 69 6.50 5.57 2.04
CA ASN A 69 7.41 6.72 1.92
C ASN A 69 7.41 7.33 0.50
N MET A 70 6.20 7.53 -0.06
CA MET A 70 6.00 8.09 -1.40
C MET A 70 5.12 9.34 -1.35
N LYS A 71 5.18 10.17 -2.39
CA LYS A 71 4.24 11.29 -2.56
C LYS A 71 2.94 10.78 -3.16
N LEU A 72 1.82 11.42 -2.82
CA LEU A 72 0.50 11.05 -3.34
C LEU A 72 0.41 11.14 -4.88
N ILE A 73 1.20 12.03 -5.49
CA ILE A 73 1.26 12.18 -6.95
C ILE A 73 1.94 11.01 -7.65
N ASP A 74 2.74 10.22 -6.93
CA ASP A 74 3.58 9.14 -7.48
C ASP A 74 2.91 7.75 -7.37
N VAL A 75 1.65 7.69 -6.95
CA VAL A 75 0.94 6.42 -6.72
C VAL A 75 -0.35 6.31 -7.53
N LEU A 76 -0.70 5.08 -7.89
CA LEU A 76 -2.02 4.70 -8.40
C LEU A 76 -2.83 4.09 -7.28
N MET A 77 -4.11 4.39 -7.24
CA MET A 77 -5.03 3.85 -6.24
C MET A 77 -6.21 3.19 -6.91
N LYS A 78 -6.59 2.00 -6.41
CA LYS A 78 -7.79 1.29 -6.81
C LYS A 78 -8.59 0.92 -5.57
N SER A 79 -9.79 1.46 -5.46
CA SER A 79 -10.74 1.13 -4.40
C SER A 79 -11.71 0.05 -4.87
N TYR A 80 -12.11 -0.82 -3.95
CA TYR A 80 -13.05 -1.91 -4.17
C TYR A 80 -14.28 -1.70 -3.27
N SER A 81 -15.43 -2.19 -3.72
CA SER A 81 -16.72 -2.03 -3.03
C SER A 81 -16.76 -2.69 -1.64
N ASN A 82 -15.83 -3.60 -1.36
CA ASN A 82 -15.67 -4.25 -0.06
C ASN A 82 -14.85 -3.43 0.96
N GLY A 83 -14.48 -2.18 0.62
CA GLY A 83 -13.69 -1.32 1.49
C GLY A 83 -12.18 -1.58 1.45
N THR A 84 -11.71 -2.34 0.47
CA THR A 84 -10.27 -2.52 0.20
C THR A 84 -9.76 -1.40 -0.69
N ILE A 85 -8.61 -0.83 -0.36
CA ILE A 85 -7.87 0.08 -1.24
C ILE A 85 -6.52 -0.56 -1.53
N ILE A 86 -6.18 -0.70 -2.81
CA ILE A 86 -4.85 -1.11 -3.26
C ILE A 86 -4.15 0.13 -3.81
N VAL A 87 -2.96 0.39 -3.29
CA VAL A 87 -2.09 1.47 -3.74
C VAL A 87 -0.82 0.87 -4.32
N THR A 88 -0.42 1.32 -5.50
CA THR A 88 0.81 0.87 -6.17
C THR A 88 1.60 2.07 -6.66
N GLU A 89 2.91 1.91 -6.82
CA GLU A 89 3.74 2.89 -7.51
C GLU A 89 3.23 3.17 -8.94
N LYS A 90 3.26 4.44 -9.36
CA LYS A 90 3.02 4.79 -10.77
C LYS A 90 4.19 4.29 -11.61
N PRO A 91 3.94 3.57 -12.72
CA PRO A 91 5.00 3.25 -13.65
C PRO A 91 5.55 4.53 -14.28
N ASP A 92 6.87 4.59 -14.49
CA ASP A 92 7.58 5.76 -15.05
C ASP A 92 7.07 6.22 -16.43
N ASN A 93 6.37 5.34 -17.16
CA ASN A 93 5.77 5.63 -18.46
C ASN A 93 4.45 6.39 -18.41
N TYR A 94 3.97 6.81 -17.23
CA TYR A 94 2.87 7.77 -17.17
C TYR A 94 3.37 9.13 -17.69
N PRO A 95 2.67 9.80 -18.62
CA PRO A 95 3.11 11.09 -19.14
C PRO A 95 3.26 12.08 -17.98
N LYS A 96 4.51 12.38 -17.62
CA LYS A 96 4.86 13.44 -16.69
C LYS A 96 4.51 14.73 -17.43
N VAL A 97 3.60 15.53 -16.87
CA VAL A 97 3.18 16.80 -17.46
C VAL A 97 4.43 17.58 -17.86
N ALA A 98 4.58 17.90 -19.14
CA ALA A 98 5.70 18.69 -19.62
C ALA A 98 5.65 20.03 -18.88
N ASN A 99 6.72 20.32 -18.15
CA ASN A 99 6.87 21.58 -17.43
C ASN A 99 7.12 22.67 -18.49
N CYS A 100 6.06 23.21 -19.09
CA CYS A 100 6.15 24.35 -19.98
C CYS A 100 6.38 25.60 -19.13
N THR A 101 7.64 25.94 -18.89
CA THR A 101 8.02 27.27 -18.41
C THR A 101 7.91 28.25 -19.58
N TYR A 102 7.06 29.28 -19.41
CA TYR A 102 6.86 30.39 -20.36
C TYR A 102 7.94 31.45 -20.17
#